data_AF-A0A520BL06-F1
#
_entry.id   AF-A0A520BL06-F1
#
_cell.length_a   1.000
_cell.length_b   1.000
_cell.length_c   1.000
_cell.angle_alpha   90.00
_cell.angle_beta   90.00
_cell.angle_gamma   90.00
#
_symmetry.space_group_name_H-M   'P 1'
#
loop_
_entity.id
_entity.type
_entity.pdbx_description
1 polymer ?
#
loop_
_entity_poly.entity_id
_entity_poly.type
_entity_poly.pdbx_seq_one_letter_code
_entity_poly.pdbx_strand_id
1 'polypeptide(L)' 'IAGRLNLFVRSDEQEQAWRWVEPILDAWAADTSGPRPYSSGSWGPAAASALVARDGFHWAEEQ' A
#
# COMPACT_ATOMS: atom_id res chain seq x y z
N ILE A 1 30.55 -4.11 16.33
CA ILE A 1 29.26 -3.80 15.67
C ILE A 1 28.67 -2.60 16.39
N ALA A 2 28.76 -1.41 15.81
CA ALA A 2 28.19 -0.20 16.39
C ALA A 2 26.69 -0.17 16.07
N GLY A 3 25.85 -0.60 17.02
CA GLY A 3 24.40 -0.74 16.83
C GLY A 3 23.72 0.61 16.65
N ARG A 4 23.34 0.95 15.41
CA ARG A 4 22.53 2.13 15.09
C ARG A 4 21.05 1.79 15.19
N LEU A 5 20.53 1.85 16.41
CA LEU A 5 19.14 1.50 16.74
C LEU A 5 18.08 2.37 16.05
N ASN A 6 18.46 3.53 15.50
CA ASN A 6 17.56 4.43 14.77
C ASN A 6 17.17 3.93 13.37
N LEU A 7 17.82 2.88 12.87
CA LEU A 7 17.49 2.25 11.58
C LEU A 7 16.60 1.01 11.74
N PHE A 8 16.18 0.71 12.97
CA PHE A 8 15.33 -0.43 13.29
C PHE A 8 13.98 0.08 13.79
N VAL A 9 12.93 -0.54 13.27
CA VAL A 9 11.56 -0.29 13.72
C VAL A 9 11.44 -0.70 15.18
N ARG A 10 10.86 0.16 16.00
CA ARG A 10 10.61 -0.17 17.40
C ARG A 10 9.36 -1.06 17.52
N SER A 11 9.28 -1.83 18.60
CA SER A 11 8.16 -2.75 18.81
C SER A 11 6.78 -2.07 18.83
N ASP A 12 6.70 -0.86 19.37
CA ASP A 12 5.48 -0.05 19.42
C ASP A 12 5.07 0.47 18.03
N GLU A 13 6.04 0.91 17.22
CA GLU A 13 5.82 1.32 15.83
C GLU A 13 5.33 0.13 14.97
N GLN A 14 5.90 -1.05 15.18
CA GLN A 14 5.49 -2.28 14.51
C GLN A 14 4.05 -2.66 14.87
N GLU A 15 3.65 -2.57 16.14
CA GLU A 15 2.27 -2.85 16.56
C GLU A 15 1.28 -1.88 15.91
N GLN A 16 1.60 -0.58 15.83
CA GLN A 16 0.74 0.38 15.14
C GLN A 16 0.63 0.08 13.65
N ALA A 17 1.73 -0.25 12.97
CA ALA A 17 1.69 -0.62 11.57
C ALA A 17 0.74 -1.82 11.33
N TRP A 18 0.79 -2.83 12.20
CA TRP A 18 -0.10 -3.99 12.11
C TRP A 18 -1.57 -3.65 12.33
N ARG A 19 -1.90 -2.71 13.23
CA ARG A 19 -3.28 -2.25 13.43
C ARG A 19 -3.91 -1.65 12.17
N TRP A 20 -3.10 -1.06 11.27
CA TRP A 20 -3.58 -0.55 9.99
C TRP A 20 -3.67 -1.63 8.91
N VAL A 21 -2.73 -2.57 8.89
CA VAL A 21 -2.64 -3.60 7.84
C VAL A 21 -3.61 -4.75 8.06
N GLU A 22 -3.82 -5.18 9.30
CA GLU A 22 -4.66 -6.34 9.63
C GLU A 22 -6.08 -6.26 9.05
N PRO A 23 -6.84 -5.15 9.20
CA PRO A 23 -8.19 -5.06 8.62
C PRO A 23 -8.21 -5.12 7.08
N ILE A 24 -7.14 -4.66 6.42
CA ILE A 24 -7.01 -4.73 4.95
C ILE A 24 -6.81 -6.17 4.50
N LEU A 25 -6.00 -6.94 5.22
CA LEU A 25 -5.76 -8.35 4.93
C LEU A 25 -7.02 -9.19 5.17
N ASP A 26 -7.74 -8.94 6.26
CA ASP A 26 -9.01 -9.62 6.56
C ASP A 26 -10.04 -9.36 5.45
N ALA A 27 -10.15 -8.11 5.00
CA ALA A 27 -11.04 -7.76 3.89
C ALA A 27 -10.65 -8.48 2.59
N TRP A 28 -9.35 -8.57 2.27
CA TRP A 28 -8.87 -9.30 1.09
C TRP A 28 -9.07 -10.82 1.20
N ALA A 29 -8.94 -11.39 2.40
CA ALA A 29 -9.19 -12.82 2.62
C ALA A 29 -10.67 -13.18 2.41
N ALA A 30 -11.58 -12.24 2.71
CA ALA A 30 -13.01 -12.40 2.49
C ALA A 30 -13.47 -12.10 1.04
N ASP A 31 -12.65 -11.40 0.25
CA ASP A 31 -12.98 -11.01 -1.13
C ASP A 31 -12.56 -12.08 -2.15
N THR A 32 -13.54 -12.62 -2.87
CA THR A 32 -13.31 -13.64 -3.91
C THR A 32 -12.98 -13.06 -5.28
N SER A 33 -13.07 -11.74 -5.47
CA SER A 33 -12.87 -11.09 -6.77
C SER A 33 -11.40 -10.93 -7.16
N GLY A 34 -10.50 -10.96 -6.17
CA GLY A 34 -9.05 -10.86 -6.38
C GLY A 34 -8.59 -9.47 -6.88
N PRO A 35 -7.28 -9.28 -7.07
CA PRO A 35 -6.73 -8.02 -7.53
C PRO A 35 -7.13 -7.73 -8.98
N ARG A 36 -7.32 -6.44 -9.30
CA ARG A 36 -7.63 -6.00 -10.66
C ARG A 36 -6.40 -6.18 -11.57
N PRO A 37 -6.55 -6.78 -12.77
CA PRO A 37 -5.45 -6.95 -13.71
C PRO A 37 -5.03 -5.61 -14.34
N TYR A 38 -3.80 -5.57 -14.83
CA TYR A 38 -3.23 -4.44 -15.58
C TYR A 38 -2.22 -4.97 -16.61
N SER A 39 -1.95 -4.19 -17.66
CA SER A 39 -0.98 -4.59 -18.69
C SER A 39 0.44 -4.49 -18.16
N SER A 40 1.30 -5.45 -18.52
CA SER A 40 2.73 -5.39 -18.21
C SER A 40 3.36 -4.13 -18.81
N GLY A 41 4.17 -3.43 -18.01
CA GLY A 41 4.77 -2.14 -18.40
C GLY A 41 3.88 -0.92 -18.19
N SER A 42 2.64 -1.10 -17.70
CA SER A 42 1.80 0.00 -17.22
C SER A 42 1.97 0.22 -15.71
N TRP A 43 1.47 1.36 -15.23
CA TRP A 43 1.52 1.77 -13.82
C TRP A 43 0.42 1.16 -12.93
N GLY A 44 -0.41 0.27 -13.49
CA GLY A 44 -1.48 -0.39 -12.76
C GLY A 44 -2.86 -0.18 -13.39
N PRO A 45 -3.93 -0.64 -12.73
CA PRO A 45 -5.29 -0.47 -13.22
C PRO A 45 -5.72 1.00 -13.09
N ALA A 46 -6.63 1.45 -13.96
CA ALA A 46 -7.20 2.82 -13.91
C ALA A 46 -7.83 3.18 -12.53
N ALA A 47 -8.21 2.18 -11.74
CA ALA A 47 -8.69 2.36 -10.38
C ALA A 47 -7.63 2.96 -9.43
N ALA A 48 -6.34 2.70 -9.67
CA ALA A 48 -5.24 3.23 -8.87
C ALA A 48 -5.07 4.74 -9.12
N SER A 49 -5.12 5.18 -10.38
CA SER A 49 -5.09 6.61 -10.74
C SER A 49 -6.34 7.33 -10.24
N ALA A 50 -7.51 6.71 -10.39
CA ALA A 50 -8.78 7.28 -9.92
C ALA A 50 -8.83 7.48 -8.39
N LEU A 51 -8.21 6.58 -7.62
CA LEU A 51 -8.13 6.70 -6.16
C LEU A 51 -7.43 7.99 -5.75
N VAL A 52 -6.29 8.29 -6.37
CA VAL A 52 -5.46 9.46 -6.06
C VAL A 52 -6.05 10.74 -6.65
N ALA A 53 -6.63 10.66 -7.85
CA ALA A 53 -7.31 11.77 -8.51
C ALA A 53 -8.54 12.27 -7.73
N ARG A 54 -9.20 11.40 -6.94
CA ARG A 54 -10.32 11.79 -6.08
C ARG A 54 -9.94 12.91 -5.10
N ASP A 55 -8.69 12.91 -4.64
CA ASP A 55 -8.18 13.87 -3.68
C ASP A 55 -7.37 14.99 -4.38
N GLY A 56 -7.44 15.08 -5.71
CA GLY A 56 -6.81 16.13 -6.53
C GLY A 56 -5.33 15.90 -6.85
N PHE A 57 -4.83 14.69 -6.62
CA PHE A 57 -3.43 14.32 -6.85
C PHE A 57 -3.26 13.46 -8.11
N HIS A 58 -2.04 13.41 -8.62
CA HIS A 58 -1.64 12.54 -9.73
C HIS A 58 -0.30 11.87 -9.42
N TRP A 59 -0.10 10.66 -9.92
CA TRP A 59 1.19 9.99 -9.86
C TRP A 59 2.19 10.74 -10.76
N ALA A 60 3.45 10.84 -10.32
CA ALA A 60 4.48 11.59 -11.06
C ALA A 60 4.80 10.92 -12.41
N GLU A 61 4.60 9.61 -12.47
CA GLU A 61 4.88 8.76 -13.61
C GLU A 61 3.77 8.76 -14.68
N GLU A 62 2.64 9.42 -14.38
CA GLU A 62 1.55 9.70 -15.32
C GLU A 62 1.64 11.12 -15.93
N GLN A 63 2.66 11.91 -15.57
CA GLN A 63 2.97 13.21 -16.21
C GLN A 63 3.74 13.04 -17.52
#